data_AF-A0A2E4YRQ3-F1
#
_entry.id   AF-A0A2E4YRQ3-F1
#
_cell.length_a   1.000
_cell.length_b   1.000
_cell.length_c   1.000
_cell.angle_alpha   90.00
_cell.angle_beta   90.00
_cell.angle_gamma   90.00
#
_symmetry.space_group_name_H-M   'P 1'
#
loop_
_entity.id
_entity.type
_entity.pdbx_description
1 polymer ?
#
loop_
_entity_poly.entity_id
_entity_poly.type
_entity_poly.pdbx_seq_one_letter_code
_entity_poly.pdbx_strand_id
1 'polypeptide(L)'
;MTLKLERPLAFLDLETTGVNTSKDKIIEIAIIKINTDNSREKYEQRINPGIPIPLETSEIHGIYDYDVINSPSFKDVAGDIKTFLEGCDLGGFNSNKFDIPLLTEEFHRCDIDITIENRKLIDVQNIFHKMEQRTLVAAYQFYCNKDLDDAHNAMA
;
A
#
# COMPACT_ATOMS: atom_id res chain seq x y z
N MET A 1 -7.80 -17.33 10.81
CA MET A 1 -6.38 -17.71 10.75
C MET A 1 -5.58 -16.70 11.56
N THR A 2 -4.67 -17.16 12.43
CA THR A 2 -3.85 -16.31 13.30
C THR A 2 -2.48 -16.14 12.67
N LEU A 3 -1.97 -14.91 12.56
CA LEU A 3 -0.64 -14.67 12.00
C LEU A 3 0.42 -14.93 13.09
N LYS A 4 1.51 -15.61 12.71
CA LYS A 4 2.68 -15.78 13.57
C LYS A 4 3.69 -14.70 13.19
N LEU A 5 3.78 -13.66 14.01
CA LEU A 5 4.57 -12.47 13.74
C LEU A 5 5.72 -12.33 14.75
N GLU A 6 6.92 -12.00 14.27
CA GLU A 6 8.08 -11.65 15.11
C GLU A 6 8.06 -10.16 15.50
N ARG A 7 7.48 -9.32 14.64
CA ARG A 7 7.30 -7.87 14.80
C ARG A 7 5.87 -7.51 14.39
N PRO A 8 5.29 -6.41 14.90
CA PRO A 8 4.00 -5.94 14.41
C PRO A 8 4.04 -5.73 12.90
N LEU A 9 2.93 -5.98 12.21
CA LEU A 9 2.79 -5.77 10.77
C LEU A 9 1.75 -4.69 10.50
N ALA A 10 2.16 -3.61 9.84
CA ALA A 10 1.28 -2.50 9.47
C ALA A 10 0.91 -2.61 7.99
N PHE A 11 -0.37 -2.88 7.71
CA PHE A 11 -0.92 -2.83 6.37
C PHE A 11 -1.34 -1.40 6.03
N LEU A 12 -0.82 -0.88 4.93
CA LEU A 12 -1.01 0.48 4.44
C LEU A 12 -1.82 0.47 3.14
N ASP A 13 -2.65 1.47 3.00
CA ASP A 13 -3.39 1.80 1.78
C ASP A 13 -3.53 3.33 1.70
N LEU A 14 -3.26 3.91 0.53
CA LEU A 14 -3.24 5.36 0.32
C LEU A 14 -4.19 5.77 -0.80
N GLU A 15 -4.93 6.85 -0.57
CA GLU A 15 -5.57 7.63 -1.63
C GLU A 15 -4.76 8.88 -1.91
N THR A 16 -4.61 9.24 -3.18
CA THR A 16 -3.54 10.13 -3.61
C THR A 16 -3.96 11.02 -4.78
N THR A 17 -3.28 12.14 -4.96
CA THR A 17 -3.56 13.06 -6.08
C THR A 17 -3.16 12.52 -7.44
N GLY A 18 -2.50 11.36 -7.49
CA GLY A 18 -1.99 10.75 -8.71
C GLY A 18 -0.98 9.63 -8.43
N VAL A 19 -0.41 9.05 -9.48
CA VAL A 19 0.42 7.83 -9.39
C VAL A 19 1.93 8.09 -9.36
N ASN A 20 2.38 9.34 -9.42
CA ASN A 20 3.79 9.71 -9.42
C ASN A 20 4.30 9.90 -7.99
N THR A 21 5.01 8.90 -7.48
CA THR A 21 5.51 8.87 -6.09
C THR A 21 6.39 10.08 -5.71
N SER A 22 7.05 10.73 -6.67
CA SER A 22 7.93 11.89 -6.42
C SER A 22 7.21 13.24 -6.52
N LYS A 23 5.97 13.30 -6.99
CA LYS A 23 5.24 14.57 -7.23
C LYS A 23 3.89 14.61 -6.55
N ASP A 24 3.16 13.51 -6.58
CA ASP A 24 1.82 13.41 -6.04
C ASP A 24 1.83 13.37 -4.51
N LYS A 25 0.64 13.57 -3.95
CA LYS A 25 0.39 13.83 -2.54
C LYS A 25 -0.60 12.86 -1.96
N ILE A 26 -0.42 12.54 -0.68
CA ILE A 26 -1.38 11.71 0.06
C ILE A 26 -2.61 12.55 0.41
N ILE A 27 -3.79 12.02 0.13
CA ILE A 27 -5.12 12.59 0.43
C ILE A 27 -5.77 11.83 1.58
N GLU A 28 -5.57 10.51 1.66
CA GLU A 28 -6.03 9.68 2.77
C GLU A 28 -5.01 8.58 3.04
N ILE A 29 -4.80 8.27 4.30
CA ILE A 29 -3.97 7.14 4.73
C ILE A 29 -4.78 6.26 5.69
N ALA A 30 -4.84 4.96 5.38
CA ALA A 30 -5.38 3.94 6.24
C ALA A 30 -4.28 2.95 6.65
N ILE A 31 -4.20 2.66 7.94
CA ILE A 31 -3.22 1.72 8.50
C ILE A 31 -3.93 0.74 9.43
N ILE A 32 -3.79 -0.55 9.12
CA ILE A 32 -4.18 -1.63 10.03
C ILE A 32 -2.91 -2.28 10.58
N LYS A 33 -2.64 -2.05 11.87
CA LYS A 33 -1.52 -2.66 12.57
C LYS A 33 -1.97 -3.94 13.26
N ILE A 34 -1.26 -5.03 13.01
CA ILE A 34 -1.45 -6.32 13.67
C ILE A 34 -0.24 -6.57 14.56
N ASN A 35 -0.46 -6.61 15.87
CA ASN A 35 0.58 -6.85 16.85
C ASN A 35 0.96 -8.34 16.92
N THR A 36 2.07 -8.64 17.59
CA THR A 36 2.58 -10.01 17.74
C THR A 36 1.62 -10.91 18.55
N ASP A 37 0.82 -10.32 19.43
CA ASP A 37 -0.28 -10.98 20.15
C ASP A 37 -1.58 -11.09 19.33
N ASN A 38 -1.55 -10.69 18.05
CA ASN A 38 -2.67 -10.61 17.12
C ASN A 38 -3.76 -9.57 17.45
N SER A 39 -3.53 -8.70 18.46
CA SER A 39 -4.36 -7.50 18.63
C SER A 39 -4.24 -6.58 17.42
N ARG A 40 -5.29 -5.80 17.18
CA ARG A 40 -5.38 -4.92 16.01
C ARG A 40 -5.59 -3.48 16.44
N GLU A 41 -4.82 -2.60 15.83
CA GLU A 41 -4.96 -1.16 15.96
C GLU A 41 -5.22 -0.57 14.57
N LYS A 42 -5.93 0.56 14.54
CA LYS A 42 -6.29 1.26 13.31
C LYS A 42 -5.85 2.71 13.41
N TYR A 43 -5.32 3.22 12.31
CA TYR A 43 -5.09 4.64 12.09
C TYR A 43 -5.69 5.01 10.74
N GLU A 44 -6.47 6.08 10.69
CA GLU A 44 -7.12 6.55 9.47
C GLU A 44 -7.16 8.07 9.52
N GLN A 45 -6.70 8.72 8.45
CA GLN A 45 -6.59 10.17 8.40
C GLN A 45 -6.74 10.69 6.98
N ARG A 46 -7.70 11.61 6.78
CA ARG A 46 -7.74 12.48 5.61
C ARG A 46 -6.72 13.59 5.76
N ILE A 47 -6.04 13.92 4.68
CA ILE A 47 -4.93 14.84 4.64
C ILE A 47 -5.22 15.88 3.57
N ASN A 48 -5.02 17.15 3.90
CA ASN A 48 -5.02 18.22 2.93
C ASN A 48 -3.67 18.18 2.16
N PRO A 49 -3.67 17.85 0.85
CA PRO A 49 -2.44 17.72 0.09
C PRO A 49 -1.75 19.06 -0.23
N GLY A 50 -2.42 20.20 0.04
CA GLY A 50 -1.92 21.54 -0.26
C GLY A 50 -1.88 21.88 -1.76
N ILE A 51 -2.39 21.00 -2.61
CA ILE A 51 -2.54 21.17 -4.06
C ILE A 51 -3.95 20.73 -4.49
N PRO A 52 -4.48 21.21 -5.62
CA PRO A 52 -5.76 20.71 -6.14
C PRO A 52 -5.72 19.21 -6.43
N ILE A 53 -6.76 18.49 -6.03
CA ILE A 53 -6.94 17.08 -6.39
C ILE A 53 -7.46 17.00 -7.84
N PRO A 54 -6.77 16.29 -8.76
CA PRO A 54 -7.28 16.11 -10.12
C PRO A 54 -8.65 15.43 -10.13
N LEU A 55 -9.51 15.87 -11.06
CA LEU A 55 -10.87 15.31 -11.14
C LEU A 55 -10.83 13.81 -11.45
N GLU A 56 -9.90 13.35 -12.30
CA GLU A 56 -9.81 11.94 -12.66
C GLU A 56 -9.48 11.05 -11.45
N THR A 57 -8.67 11.53 -10.50
CA THR A 57 -8.40 10.78 -9.26
C THR A 57 -9.58 10.86 -8.30
N SER A 58 -10.20 12.03 -8.17
CA SER A 58 -11.43 12.19 -7.39
C SER A 58 -12.56 11.27 -7.87
N GLU A 59 -12.70 11.05 -9.19
CA GLU A 59 -13.70 10.12 -9.74
C GLU A 59 -13.42 8.65 -9.40
N ILE A 60 -12.16 8.29 -9.09
CA ILE A 60 -11.76 6.93 -8.70
C ILE A 60 -12.06 6.69 -7.22
N HIS A 61 -11.54 7.53 -6.34
CA HIS A 61 -11.60 7.31 -4.87
C HIS A 61 -12.75 8.07 -4.19
N GLY A 62 -13.39 9.01 -4.89
CA GLY A 62 -14.55 9.76 -4.38
C GLY A 62 -14.22 10.86 -3.37
N ILE A 63 -12.96 11.32 -3.30
CA ILE A 63 -12.53 12.39 -2.40
C ILE A 63 -12.20 13.62 -3.24
N TYR A 64 -12.75 14.76 -2.87
CA TYR A 64 -12.61 16.03 -3.57
C TYR A 64 -11.94 17.08 -2.69
N ASP A 65 -11.52 18.21 -3.26
CA ASP A 65 -10.86 19.28 -2.51
C ASP A 65 -11.69 19.76 -1.29
N TYR A 66 -13.02 19.81 -1.43
CA TYR A 66 -13.91 20.22 -0.35
C TYR A 66 -13.97 19.22 0.81
N ASP A 67 -13.63 17.94 0.57
CA ASP A 67 -13.63 16.90 1.60
C ASP A 67 -12.43 16.99 2.53
N VAL A 68 -11.34 17.62 2.07
CA VAL A 68 -10.06 17.70 2.79
C VAL A 68 -9.61 19.12 3.09
N ILE A 69 -10.39 20.15 2.71
CA ILE A 69 -10.00 21.55 2.90
C ILE A 69 -9.67 21.90 4.36
N ASN A 70 -10.37 21.29 5.32
CA ASN A 70 -10.17 21.47 6.76
C ASN A 70 -9.35 20.34 7.41
N SER A 71 -8.87 19.37 6.63
CA SER A 71 -8.02 18.29 7.12
C SER A 71 -6.60 18.81 7.44
N PRO A 72 -5.86 18.15 8.34
CA PRO A 72 -4.46 18.48 8.59
C PRO A 72 -3.61 18.25 7.34
N SER A 73 -2.48 18.96 7.22
CA SER A 73 -1.48 18.62 6.21
C SER A 73 -0.72 17.36 6.61
N PHE A 74 -0.02 16.71 5.66
CA PHE A 74 0.82 15.56 6.00
C PHE A 74 1.83 15.89 7.10
N LYS A 75 2.42 17.10 7.06
CA LYS A 75 3.39 17.56 8.07
C LYS A 75 2.82 17.57 9.48
N ASP A 76 1.54 17.91 9.63
CA ASP A 76 0.88 17.97 10.94
C ASP A 76 0.69 16.58 11.54
N VAL A 77 0.51 15.55 10.71
CA VAL A 77 0.23 14.17 11.14
C VAL A 77 1.43 13.22 11.01
N ALA A 78 2.53 13.68 10.40
CA ALA A 78 3.71 12.85 10.14
C ALA A 78 4.29 12.24 11.43
N GLY A 79 4.32 13.01 12.53
CA GLY A 79 4.78 12.50 13.83
C GLY A 79 3.95 11.34 14.36
N ASP A 80 2.62 11.43 14.22
CA ASP A 80 1.69 10.39 14.65
C ASP A 80 1.83 9.14 13.79
N ILE A 81 1.89 9.30 12.47
CA ILE A 81 2.08 8.20 11.52
C ILE A 81 3.41 7.48 11.80
N LYS A 82 4.50 8.24 11.98
CA LYS A 82 5.83 7.68 12.30
C LYS A 82 5.78 6.85 13.57
N THR A 83 5.16 7.37 14.62
CA THR A 83 4.99 6.69 15.92
C THR A 83 4.14 5.43 15.76
N PHE A 84 3.03 5.50 15.02
CA PHE A 84 2.15 4.37 14.79
C PHE A 84 2.88 3.20 14.08
N LEU A 85 3.71 3.55 13.10
CA LEU A 85 4.53 2.61 12.33
C LEU A 85 5.79 2.15 13.06
N GLU A 86 6.15 2.70 14.22
CA GLU A 86 7.38 2.35 14.89
C GLU A 86 7.46 0.83 15.18
N GLY A 87 8.65 0.25 14.92
CA GLY A 87 8.89 -1.18 15.13
C GLY A 87 8.20 -2.13 14.13
N CYS A 88 7.30 -1.65 13.27
CA CYS A 88 6.51 -2.50 12.38
C CYS A 88 7.27 -2.99 11.13
N ASP A 89 6.97 -4.19 10.66
CA ASP A 89 7.11 -4.53 9.25
C ASP A 89 5.97 -3.86 8.47
N LEU A 90 6.15 -3.62 7.17
CA LEU A 90 5.16 -2.91 6.34
C LEU A 90 4.55 -3.86 5.33
N GLY A 91 3.24 -3.74 5.09
CA GLY A 91 2.52 -4.52 4.09
C GLY A 91 1.45 -3.72 3.39
N GLY A 92 0.94 -4.27 2.29
CA GLY A 92 -0.10 -3.66 1.47
C GLY A 92 -0.22 -4.38 0.14
N PHE A 93 -1.11 -3.93 -0.75
CA PHE A 93 -1.27 -4.51 -2.08
C PHE A 93 -0.58 -3.62 -3.10
N ASN A 94 0.45 -4.12 -3.81
CA ASN A 94 1.30 -3.30 -4.68
C ASN A 94 2.07 -2.18 -3.94
N SER A 95 2.17 -2.29 -2.61
CA SER A 95 2.68 -1.22 -1.74
C SER A 95 4.17 -0.99 -1.87
N ASN A 96 4.94 -2.01 -2.25
CA ASN A 96 6.39 -1.86 -2.43
C ASN A 96 6.73 -0.92 -3.59
N LYS A 97 5.83 -0.82 -4.58
CA LYS A 97 6.03 0.02 -5.77
C LYS A 97 5.38 1.39 -5.65
N PHE A 98 4.37 1.53 -4.79
CA PHE A 98 3.54 2.72 -4.74
C PHE A 98 3.45 3.34 -3.34
N ASP A 99 2.73 2.70 -2.42
CA ASP A 99 2.41 3.29 -1.12
C ASP A 99 3.65 3.62 -0.29
N ILE A 100 4.59 2.67 -0.19
CA ILE A 100 5.80 2.85 0.62
C ILE A 100 6.71 3.95 0.03
N PRO A 101 7.01 3.96 -1.28
CA PRO A 101 7.75 5.08 -1.88
C PRO A 101 7.07 6.43 -1.70
N LEU A 102 5.76 6.54 -1.94
CA LEU A 102 5.04 7.81 -1.80
C LEU A 102 5.04 8.31 -0.34
N LEU A 103 4.78 7.42 0.62
CA LEU A 103 4.84 7.73 2.05
C LEU A 103 6.24 8.20 2.46
N THR A 104 7.28 7.55 1.93
CA THR A 104 8.68 7.93 2.19
C THR A 104 8.97 9.33 1.64
N GLU A 105 8.48 9.65 0.45
CA GLU A 105 8.62 11.00 -0.13
C GLU A 105 7.89 12.07 0.70
N GLU A 106 6.69 11.78 1.23
CA GLU A 106 5.99 12.72 2.11
C GLU A 106 6.73 12.96 3.43
N PHE A 107 7.32 11.91 4.01
CA PHE A 107 8.20 12.04 5.17
C PHE A 107 9.44 12.88 4.86
N HIS A 108 10.08 12.62 3.72
CA HIS A 108 11.26 13.37 3.27
C HIS A 108 10.94 14.86 3.08
N ARG A 109 9.78 15.21 2.51
CA ARG A 109 9.32 16.61 2.39
C ARG A 109 9.08 17.31 3.73
N CYS A 110 8.94 16.55 4.81
CA CYS A 110 8.78 17.07 6.17
C CYS A 110 10.08 17.07 6.97
N ASP A 111 11.22 16.74 6.35
CA ASP A 111 12.53 16.56 7.00
C ASP A 111 12.48 15.49 8.12
N ILE A 112 11.65 14.46 7.94
CA ILE A 112 11.50 13.35 8.88
C ILE A 112 12.12 12.09 8.27
N ASP A 113 13.18 11.60 8.90
CA ASP A 113 13.77 10.32 8.52
C ASP A 113 12.91 9.14 9.01
N ILE A 114 12.54 8.29 8.06
CA ILE A 114 11.93 6.98 8.31
C ILE A 114 12.86 5.88 7.80
N THR A 115 13.37 5.05 8.72
CA THR A 115 14.19 3.90 8.35
C THR A 115 13.30 2.78 7.81
N ILE A 116 13.45 2.47 6.53
CA ILE A 116 12.74 1.38 5.84
C ILE A 116 13.61 0.13 5.72
N GLU A 117 14.93 0.29 5.68
CA GLU A 117 15.93 -0.75 5.38
C GLU A 117 15.88 -1.93 6.37
N ASN A 118 15.47 -1.66 7.61
CA ASN A 118 15.40 -2.66 8.68
C ASN A 118 14.00 -3.28 8.85
N ARG A 119 13.10 -3.07 7.88
CA ARG A 119 11.72 -3.56 7.89
C ARG A 119 11.52 -4.56 6.77
N LYS A 120 10.78 -5.64 7.04
CA LYS A 120 10.30 -6.54 5.99
C LYS A 120 9.16 -5.83 5.24
N LEU A 121 9.19 -5.89 3.91
CA LEU A 121 8.15 -5.35 3.04
C LEU A 121 7.31 -6.50 2.46
N ILE A 122 6.07 -6.61 2.94
CA ILE A 122 5.14 -7.71 2.64
C ILE A 122 4.09 -7.24 1.64
N ASP A 123 4.42 -7.34 0.37
CA ASP A 123 3.51 -7.00 -0.71
C ASP A 123 2.58 -8.18 -1.03
N VAL A 124 1.29 -8.00 -0.74
CA VAL A 124 0.24 -9.00 -0.94
C VAL A 124 0.06 -9.34 -2.41
N GLN A 125 0.28 -8.39 -3.33
CA GLN A 125 0.24 -8.66 -4.76
C GLN A 125 1.34 -9.65 -5.15
N ASN A 126 2.55 -9.48 -4.61
CA ASN A 126 3.65 -10.41 -4.86
C ASN A 126 3.38 -11.81 -4.28
N ILE A 127 2.74 -11.88 -3.11
CA ILE A 127 2.30 -13.16 -2.52
C ILE A 127 1.28 -13.83 -3.44
N PHE A 128 0.26 -13.08 -3.87
CA PHE A 128 -0.77 -13.58 -4.77
C PHE A 128 -0.16 -14.13 -6.07
N HIS A 129 0.76 -13.40 -6.72
CA HIS A 129 1.42 -13.86 -7.94
C HIS A 129 2.31 -15.10 -7.75
N LYS A 130 2.80 -15.34 -6.53
CA LYS A 130 3.60 -16.54 -6.21
C LYS A 130 2.73 -17.75 -5.92
N MET A 131 1.55 -17.53 -5.32
CA MET A 131 0.59 -18.59 -5.01
C MET A 131 -0.21 -19.00 -6.25
N GLU A 132 -0.60 -18.03 -7.07
CA GLU A 132 -1.30 -18.25 -8.33
C GLU A 132 -0.32 -18.14 -9.50
N GLN A 133 0.07 -19.30 -10.05
CA GLN A 133 0.97 -19.33 -11.19
C GLN A 133 0.38 -18.60 -12.38
N ARG A 134 1.10 -17.61 -12.90
CA ARG A 134 0.73 -16.85 -14.11
C ARG A 134 1.32 -17.47 -15.38
N THR A 135 1.15 -18.79 -15.50
CA THR A 135 1.62 -19.55 -16.66
C THR A 135 0.44 -19.96 -17.52
N LEU A 136 0.68 -20.19 -18.82
CA LEU A 136 -0.34 -20.71 -19.72
C LEU A 136 -0.90 -22.05 -19.21
N VAL A 137 -0.03 -22.91 -18.68
CA VAL A 137 -0.41 -24.19 -18.04
C VAL A 137 -1.40 -23.97 -16.91
N ALA A 138 -1.09 -23.07 -15.98
CA ALA A 138 -1.96 -22.81 -14.83
C ALA A 138 -3.30 -22.19 -15.25
N ALA A 139 -3.29 -21.28 -16.24
CA ALA A 139 -4.52 -20.70 -16.79
C ALA A 139 -5.39 -21.76 -17.49
N TYR A 140 -4.79 -22.62 -18.32
CA TYR A 140 -5.49 -23.69 -19.03
C TYR A 140 -6.09 -24.70 -18.04
N GLN A 141 -5.32 -25.10 -17.02
CA GLN A 141 -5.83 -25.95 -15.95
C GLN A 141 -6.98 -25.27 -15.18
N PHE A 142 -6.84 -23.99 -14.81
CA PHE A 142 -7.86 -23.28 -14.04
C PHE A 142 -9.19 -23.11 -14.79
N TYR A 143 -9.14 -22.67 -16.05
CA TYR A 143 -10.35 -22.36 -16.83
C TYR A 143 -10.94 -23.56 -17.57
N CYS A 144 -10.11 -24.55 -17.92
CA CYS A 144 -10.54 -25.70 -18.72
C CYS A 144 -10.52 -27.03 -17.95
N ASN A 145 -9.94 -27.07 -16.75
CA ASN A 145 -9.73 -28.27 -15.95
C ASN A 145 -9.02 -29.39 -16.75
N LYS A 146 -8.00 -28.99 -17.51
CA LYS A 146 -7.19 -29.84 -18.38
C LYS A 146 -5.72 -29.50 -18.24
N ASP A 147 -4.87 -30.52 -18.28
CA ASP A 147 -3.43 -30.34 -18.32
C ASP A 147 -2.97 -29.90 -19.71
N LEU A 148 -1.95 -29.03 -19.75
CA LEU A 148 -1.29 -28.60 -21.00
C LEU A 148 0.12 -29.17 -21.04
N ASP A 149 0.31 -30.18 -21.90
CA ASP A 149 1.63 -30.69 -22.26
C ASP A 149 2.28 -29.79 -23.32
N ASP A 150 3.61 -29.67 -23.30
CA ASP A 150 4.39 -28.89 -24.28
C ASP A 150 4.04 -27.39 -24.35
N ALA A 151 3.76 -26.75 -23.22
CA ALA A 151 3.37 -25.33 -23.12
C ALA A 151 4.43 -24.30 -23.61
N HIS A 152 5.60 -24.77 -24.08
CA HIS A 152 6.61 -23.95 -24.75
C HIS A 152 6.54 -24.03 -26.28
N ASN A 153 5.61 -24.82 -26.82
CA ASN A 153 5.26 -24.86 -28.22
C ASN A 153 4.23 -23.77 -28.53
N ALA A 154 4.47 -23.00 -29.59
CA ALA A 154 3.60 -21.88 -29.96
C ALA A 154 2.19 -22.31 -30.40
N MET A 155 1.98 -23.59 -30.73
CA MET A 155 0.69 -24.16 -31.15
C MET A 155 -0.06 -24.89 -30.02
N ALA A 156 0.51 -24.96 -28.81
CA ALA A 156 -0.11 -25.61 -27.65
C ALA A 156 -1.34 -24.85 -27.14
#